data_AF-A0A934LTF3-F1
#
_entry.id   AF-A0A934LTF3-F1
#
_cell.length_a   1.000
_cell.length_b   1.000
_cell.length_c   1.000
_cell.angle_alpha   90.00
_cell.angle_beta   90.00
_cell.angle_gamma   90.00
#
_symmetry.space_group_name_H-M   'P 1'
#
loop_
_entity.id
_entity.type
_entity.pdbx_description
1 polymer ?
#
loop_
_entity_poly.entity_id
_entity_poly.type
_entity_poly.pdbx_seq_one_letter_code
_entity_poly.pdbx_strand_id
1 'polypeptide(L)' 'MNNAKFEENWTKIRSLATGWWSLMAEFDLLKVDKAEVKFDKFTTLLQVKYGYTRQQARDEVGKRWKEHVSKNPENA' A
#
# COMPACT_ATOMS: atom_id res chain seq x y z
N MET A 1 -0.60 -9.73 -2.10
CA MET A 1 0.09 -9.07 -3.23
C MET A 1 1.59 -9.24 -3.07
N ASN A 2 2.38 -9.28 -4.15
CA ASN A 2 3.85 -9.40 -4.06
C ASN A 2 4.53 -8.06 -4.34
N ASN A 3 5.85 -7.99 -4.06
CA ASN A 3 6.63 -6.76 -4.18
C ASN A 3 6.59 -6.19 -5.61
N ALA A 4 6.80 -7.02 -6.63
CA ALA A 4 6.84 -6.57 -8.02
C ALA A 4 5.53 -5.90 -8.45
N LYS A 5 4.38 -6.53 -8.17
CA LYS A 5 3.07 -5.95 -8.48
C LYS A 5 2.79 -4.66 -7.71
N PHE A 6 3.28 -4.56 -6.46
CA PHE A 6 3.15 -3.33 -5.69
C PHE A 6 3.97 -2.19 -6.29
N GLU A 7 5.22 -2.45 -6.68
CA GLU A 7 6.08 -1.43 -7.30
C GLU A 7 5.50 -0.94 -8.63
N GLU A 8 5.05 -1.86 -9.48
CA GLU A 8 4.41 -1.54 -10.76
C GLU A 8 3.17 -0.64 -10.60
N ASN A 9 2.38 -0.90 -9.55
CA ASN A 9 1.14 -0.16 -9.28
C ASN A 9 1.30 0.96 -8.25
N TRP A 10 2.53 1.28 -7.83
CA TRP A 10 2.79 2.17 -6.70
C TRP A 10 2.11 3.53 -6.87
N THR A 11 2.20 4.15 -8.05
CA THR A 11 1.60 5.46 -8.31
C THR A 11 0.09 5.48 -8.08
N LYS A 12 -0.62 4.42 -8.48
CA LYS A 12 -2.07 4.27 -8.25
C LYS A 12 -2.38 3.97 -6.78
N ILE A 13 -1.62 3.06 -6.17
CA ILE A 13 -1.78 2.73 -4.75
C ILE A 13 -1.57 3.98 -3.88
N ARG A 14 -0.56 4.78 -4.20
CA ARG A 14 -0.23 6.02 -3.50
C ARG A 14 -1.37 7.03 -3.54
N SER A 15 -1.95 7.28 -4.72
CA SER A 15 -3.05 8.26 -4.85
C SER A 15 -4.31 7.84 -4.06
N LEU A 16 -4.48 6.55 -3.79
CA LEU A 16 -5.61 5.99 -3.04
C LEU A 16 -5.29 5.77 -1.55
N ALA A 17 -4.00 5.79 -1.16
CA ALA A 17 -3.56 5.32 0.14
C ALA A 17 -4.16 6.10 1.31
N THR A 18 -4.26 7.43 1.21
CA THR A 18 -4.85 8.28 2.26
C THR A 18 -6.36 8.06 2.40
N GLY A 19 -7.03 7.63 1.33
CA GLY A 19 -8.45 7.23 1.35
C GLY A 19 -8.67 5.83 1.92
N TRP A 20 -7.71 4.90 1.76
CA TRP A 20 -7.81 3.55 2.29
C TRP A 20 -7.36 3.43 3.75
N TRP A 21 -6.38 4.24 4.15
CA TRP A 21 -5.74 4.21 5.45
C TRP A 21 -5.71 5.61 6.05
N SER A 22 -6.67 5.93 6.92
CA SER A 22 -6.86 7.26 7.52
C SER A 22 -5.66 7.80 8.33
N LEU A 23 -4.81 6.93 8.91
CA LEU A 23 -3.59 7.31 9.62
C LEU A 23 -2.38 7.53 8.68
N MET A 24 -2.49 7.18 7.40
CA MET A 24 -1.45 7.46 6.41
C MET A 24 -1.60 8.89 5.91
N ALA A 25 -0.53 9.67 5.98
CA ALA A 25 -0.48 11.02 5.44
C ALA A 25 0.49 11.09 4.25
N GLU A 26 0.37 12.15 3.44
CA GLU A 26 1.25 12.37 2.28
C GLU A 26 2.73 12.33 2.64
N PHE A 27 3.11 12.84 3.81
CA PHE A 27 4.49 12.82 4.27
C PHE A 27 5.03 11.40 4.50
N ASP A 28 4.17 10.45 4.88
CA ASP A 28 4.56 9.05 5.03
C ASP A 28 4.80 8.41 3.66
N LEU A 29 3.94 8.73 2.69
CA LEU A 29 4.04 8.24 1.31
C LEU A 29 5.30 8.77 0.61
N LEU A 30 5.71 10.00 0.89
CA LEU A 30 6.99 10.56 0.42
C LEU A 30 8.20 9.77 0.93
N LYS A 31 8.13 9.16 2.11
CA LYS A 31 9.19 8.26 2.60
C LYS A 31 9.19 6.92 1.86
N VAL A 32 8.02 6.47 1.40
CA VAL A 32 7.88 5.25 0.61
C VAL A 32 8.45 5.46 -0.79
N ASP A 33 8.20 6.60 -1.43
CA ASP A 33 8.79 6.90 -2.75
C ASP A 33 10.30 6.76 -2.80
N LYS A 34 10.96 7.21 -1.73
CA LYS A 34 12.42 7.25 -1.61
C LYS A 34 13.01 5.92 -1.14
N ALA A 35 12.19 4.93 -0.82
CA ALA A 35 12.66 3.64 -0.35
C ALA A 35 13.14 2.77 -1.53
N GLU A 36 14.21 2.01 -1.28
CA GLU A 36 14.71 1.01 -2.23
C GLU A 36 13.66 -0.06 -2.54
N VAL A 37 12.95 -0.52 -1.51
CA VAL A 37 11.81 -1.45 -1.61
C VAL A 37 10.59 -0.79 -0.99
N LYS A 38 9.72 -0.23 -1.83
CA LYS A 38 8.54 0.54 -1.40
C LYS A 38 7.56 -0.33 -0.65
N PHE A 39 7.35 -1.56 -1.09
CA PHE A 39 6.41 -2.47 -0.43
C PHE A 39 6.80 -2.78 1.02
N ASP A 40 8.08 -3.03 1.28
CA ASP A 40 8.56 -3.28 2.64
C ASP A 40 8.50 -2.00 3.49
N LYS A 41 8.80 -0.82 2.93
CA LYS A 41 8.62 0.45 3.64
C LYS A 41 7.16 0.73 3.97
N PHE A 42 6.25 0.52 3.02
CA PHE A 42 4.82 0.74 3.16
C PHE A 42 4.23 -0.20 4.21
N THR A 43 4.54 -1.49 4.14
CA THR A 43 4.08 -2.47 5.13
C THR A 43 4.64 -2.18 6.52
N THR A 44 5.87 -1.67 6.64
CA THR A 44 6.42 -1.20 7.92
C THR A 44 5.62 -0.01 8.49
N LEU A 45 5.22 0.94 7.65
CA LEU A 45 4.38 2.07 8.10
C LEU A 45 3.00 1.59 8.59
N LEU A 46 2.40 0.60 7.92
CA LEU A 46 1.15 0.01 8.36
C LEU A 46 1.29 -0.69 9.71
N GLN A 47 2.40 -1.41 9.95
CA GLN A 47 2.68 -2.01 11.25
C GLN A 47 2.77 -0.93 12.34
N VAL A 48 3.52 0.15 12.10
CA VAL A 48 3.70 1.24 13.09
C VAL A 48 2.40 1.98 13.39
N LYS A 49 1.60 2.30 12.38
CA LYS A 49 0.41 3.14 12.55
C LYS A 49 -0.82 2.36 13.01
N TYR A 50 -0.96 1.11 12.59
CA TYR A 50 -2.15 0.30 12.85
C TYR A 50 -1.89 -0.91 13.74
N GLY A 51 -0.64 -1.13 14.18
CA GLY A 51 -0.28 -2.25 15.06
C GLY A 51 -0.35 -3.62 14.37
N TYR A 52 -0.34 -3.64 13.03
CA TYR A 52 -0.38 -4.90 12.28
C TYR A 52 0.89 -5.72 12.48
N THR A 53 0.77 -7.03 12.35
CA THR A 53 1.93 -7.87 12.04
C THR A 53 2.36 -7.64 10.58
N ARG A 54 3.60 -8.00 10.23
CA ARG A 54 4.07 -7.91 8.84
C ARG A 54 3.17 -8.66 7.85
N GLN A 55 2.63 -9.81 8.25
CA GLN A 55 1.73 -10.59 7.42
C GLN A 55 0.39 -9.89 7.23
N GLN A 56 -0.22 -9.40 8.32
CA GLN A 56 -1.47 -8.63 8.26
C GLN A 56 -1.33 -7.38 7.37
N ALA A 57 -0.22 -6.66 7.48
CA ALA A 57 0.03 -5.49 6.63
C ALA A 57 0.09 -5.85 5.13
N ARG A 58 0.73 -6.97 4.78
CA ARG A 58 0.80 -7.45 3.39
C ARG A 58 -0.55 -7.90 2.86
N ASP A 59 -1.31 -8.60 3.70
CA ASP A 59 -2.63 -9.09 3.34
C ASP A 59 -3.62 -7.95 3.17
N GLU A 60 -3.59 -6.93 4.04
CA GLU A 60 -4.45 -5.76 3.95
C GLU A 60 -4.19 -4.97 2.66
N VAL A 61 -2.92 -4.75 2.29
CA VAL A 61 -2.59 -4.10 1.01
C VAL A 61 -3.13 -4.92 -0.16
N GLY A 62 -2.96 -6.25 -0.12
CA GLY A 62 -3.48 -7.13 -1.17
C GLY A 62 -5.01 -7.12 -1.26
N LYS A 63 -5.69 -7.09 -0.13
CA LYS A 63 -7.15 -7.02 -0.03
C LYS A 63 -7.67 -5.72 -0.65
N ARG A 64 -7.14 -4.56 -0.22
CA ARG A 64 -7.55 -3.25 -0.76
C ARG A 64 -7.32 -3.14 -2.26
N TRP A 65 -6.16 -3.63 -2.72
CA TRP A 65 -5.86 -3.65 -4.15
C TRP A 65 -6.83 -4.53 -4.93
N LYS A 66 -7.10 -5.76 -4.44
CA LYS A 66 -8.06 -6.67 -5.07
C LYS A 66 -9.46 -6.08 -5.13
N GLU A 67 -9.92 -5.47 -4.04
CA GLU A 67 -11.23 -4.80 -3.99
C GLU A 67 -11.31 -3.62 -4.97
N HIS A 68 -10.22 -2.86 -5.14
CA HIS A 68 -10.15 -1.77 -6.10
C HIS A 68 -10.22 -2.25 -7.54
N VAL A 69 -9.38 -3.23 -7.90
CA VAL A 69 -9.36 -3.85 -9.23
C VAL A 69 -10.71 -4.49 -9.56
N SER A 70 -11.32 -5.19 -8.60
CA SER A 70 -12.64 -5.81 -8.80
C SER A 70 -13.75 -4.79 -9.08
N LYS A 71 -13.62 -3.56 -8.57
CA LYS A 71 -14.58 -2.48 -8.81
C LYS A 71 -14.26 -1.65 -10.06
N ASN A 72 -13.02 -1.75 -10.56
CA ASN A 72 -12.48 -0.96 -11.66
C ASN A 72 -11.63 -1.88 -12.55
N PRO A 73 -12.26 -2.79 -13.33
CA PRO A 73 -11.57 -3.86 -14.04
C PRO A 73 -10.55 -3.38 -15.09
N GLU A 74 -10.63 -2.12 -15.54
CA GLU A 74 -9.62 -1.47 -16.37
C GLU A 74 -8.27 -1.25 -15.66
N ASN A 75 -8.22 -1.44 -14.33
CA ASN A 75 -7.02 -1.35 -13.51
C ASN A 75 -6.42 -2.72 -13.14
N ALA A 76 -6.97 -3.82 -13.69
CA ALA A 76 -6.53 -5.19 -13.42
C ALA A 76 -5.13 -5.52 -13.94
#